data_AF-A0A847H163-F1
#
_entry.id   AF-A0A847H163-F1
#
_cell.length_a   1.000
_cell.length_b   1.000
_cell.length_c   1.000
_cell.angle_alpha   90.00
_cell.angle_beta   90.00
_cell.angle_gamma   90.00
#
_symmetry.space_group_name_H-M   'P 1'
#
loop_
_entity.id
_entity.type
_entity.pdbx_description
1 polymer ?
#
loop_
_entity_poly.entity_id
_entity_poly.type
_entity_poly.pdbx_seq_one_letter_code
_entity_poly.pdbx_strand_id
1 'polypeptide(L)'
;MGARALFRRSENVLVTDMEWPAYMKALTAECQRAGRLLTTVPMREAILSDRIGQDEAIGRLLGHYRRHDCDGIFLSAVTFQGVQLPVRQLVRTLGDRERPRFVVVDAAQALNHIPLGLGEEYCDLVLAGCHKWLRAYQTLGLAFCCRRPAERVVAEACAEMRSRGELDDPLLAFTHQLETDSTDSYSETVNLAPLFTAAAAVRRMLASPRPKREELLAQMANADRLADAAPETGWQPSRPDAPMQSGILLLRPNHPDTRAALPDVIRERFRASGIALTVYEGGTIRASLPDRGFAAKELDLLQTALRRCA
;
A
#
# COMPACT_ATOMS: atom_id res chain seq x y z
N MET A 1 -8.60 1.75 -14.31
CA MET A 1 -9.38 0.50 -14.15
C MET A 1 -10.03 0.37 -12.77
N GLY A 2 -9.30 0.16 -11.65
CA GLY A 2 -9.94 -0.14 -10.35
C GLY A 2 -10.91 0.95 -9.86
N ALA A 3 -10.53 2.22 -10.00
CA ALA A 3 -11.41 3.35 -9.70
C ALA A 3 -12.67 3.40 -10.60
N ARG A 4 -12.54 3.11 -11.90
CA ARG A 4 -13.67 3.00 -12.85
C ARG A 4 -14.65 1.92 -12.40
N ALA A 5 -14.15 0.73 -12.06
CA ALA A 5 -14.97 -0.38 -11.57
C ALA A 5 -15.72 -0.01 -10.26
N LEU A 6 -15.03 0.64 -9.33
CA LEU A 6 -15.58 1.07 -8.05
C LEU A 6 -16.74 2.07 -8.21
N PHE A 7 -16.57 3.13 -9.01
CA PHE A 7 -17.60 4.15 -9.23
C PHE A 7 -18.72 3.74 -10.18
N ARG A 8 -18.60 2.61 -10.89
CA ARG A 8 -19.74 1.97 -11.59
C ARG A 8 -20.69 1.26 -10.64
N ARG A 9 -20.22 0.89 -9.44
CA ARG A 9 -21.00 0.11 -8.46
C ARG A 9 -21.42 0.92 -7.25
N SER A 10 -20.73 2.03 -6.97
CA SER A 10 -20.85 2.78 -5.73
C SER A 10 -21.23 4.23 -6.01
N GLU A 11 -22.14 4.76 -5.20
CA GLU A 11 -22.60 6.15 -5.22
C GLU A 11 -21.71 7.06 -4.37
N ASN A 12 -21.22 6.55 -3.23
CA ASN A 12 -20.31 7.26 -2.33
C ASN A 12 -19.22 6.32 -1.81
N VAL A 13 -17.97 6.63 -2.15
CA VAL A 13 -16.81 5.80 -1.80
C VAL A 13 -16.12 6.36 -0.57
N LEU A 14 -15.92 5.50 0.43
CA LEU A 14 -15.10 5.81 1.61
C LEU A 14 -13.61 5.57 1.33
N VAL A 15 -12.78 6.56 1.69
CA VAL A 15 -11.31 6.51 1.67
C VAL A 15 -10.73 7.11 2.95
N THR A 16 -9.41 7.02 3.15
CA THR A 16 -8.72 7.74 4.23
C THR A 16 -7.81 8.84 3.69
N ASP A 17 -7.46 9.79 4.55
CA ASP A 17 -6.38 10.74 4.29
C ASP A 17 -4.98 10.10 4.26
N MET A 18 -4.87 8.76 4.39
CA MET A 18 -3.64 7.99 4.36
C MET A 18 -3.34 7.34 2.99
N GLU A 19 -4.26 7.45 2.03
CA GLU A 19 -4.10 6.86 0.71
C GLU A 19 -3.01 7.56 -0.11
N TRP A 20 -2.43 6.83 -1.07
CA TRP A 20 -1.37 7.38 -1.93
C TRP A 20 -1.90 8.51 -2.83
N PRO A 21 -1.21 9.67 -2.95
CA PRO A 21 -1.72 10.81 -3.71
C PRO A 21 -2.08 10.51 -5.18
N ALA A 22 -1.33 9.63 -5.85
CA ALA A 22 -1.65 9.25 -7.23
C ALA A 22 -2.97 8.45 -7.31
N TYR A 23 -3.26 7.61 -6.31
CA TYR A 23 -4.56 6.93 -6.23
C TYR A 23 -5.67 7.91 -5.89
N MET A 24 -5.45 8.86 -4.99
CA MET A 24 -6.43 9.91 -4.71
C MET A 24 -6.74 10.77 -5.95
N LYS A 25 -5.73 11.10 -6.76
CA LYS A 25 -5.93 11.81 -8.04
C LYS A 25 -6.79 10.98 -9.01
N ALA A 26 -6.50 9.69 -9.16
CA ALA A 26 -7.26 8.79 -10.02
C ALA A 26 -8.71 8.59 -9.52
N LEU A 27 -8.90 8.40 -8.22
CA LEU A 27 -10.22 8.29 -7.58
C LEU A 27 -11.03 9.57 -7.76
N THR A 28 -10.43 10.74 -7.54
CA THR A 28 -11.11 12.04 -7.70
C THR A 28 -11.55 12.25 -9.15
N ALA A 29 -10.67 11.96 -10.12
CA ALA A 29 -11.02 12.07 -11.53
C ALA A 29 -12.19 11.15 -11.93
N GLU A 30 -12.17 9.90 -11.48
CA GLU A 30 -13.25 8.95 -11.75
C GLU A 30 -14.55 9.28 -11.01
N CYS A 31 -14.45 9.79 -9.78
CA CYS A 31 -15.58 10.31 -8.99
C CYS A 31 -16.30 11.43 -9.73
N GLN A 32 -15.54 12.42 -10.21
CA GLN A 32 -16.06 13.56 -10.97
C GLN A 32 -16.70 13.09 -12.28
N ARG A 33 -16.01 12.22 -13.03
CA ARG A 33 -16.51 11.67 -14.30
C ARG A 33 -17.83 10.92 -14.13
N ALA A 34 -17.99 10.19 -13.02
CA ALA A 34 -19.20 9.42 -12.73
C ALA A 34 -20.29 10.21 -11.99
N GLY A 35 -20.05 11.48 -11.63
CA GLY A 35 -20.99 12.30 -10.85
C GLY A 35 -21.28 11.70 -9.47
N ARG A 36 -20.27 11.10 -8.83
CA ARG A 36 -20.37 10.40 -7.54
C ARG A 36 -19.72 11.18 -6.40
N LEU A 37 -19.76 10.62 -5.20
CA LEU A 37 -19.15 11.18 -4.00
C LEU A 37 -17.93 10.38 -3.55
N LEU A 38 -16.97 11.09 -2.95
CA LEU A 38 -15.77 10.54 -2.34
C LEU A 38 -15.66 11.10 -0.92
N THR A 39 -15.85 10.25 0.09
CA THR A 39 -15.81 10.61 1.50
C THR A 39 -14.47 10.24 2.11
N THR A 40 -13.69 11.23 2.51
CA THR A 40 -12.38 11.04 3.14
C THR A 40 -12.48 11.05 4.66
N VAL A 41 -12.00 9.98 5.30
CA VAL A 41 -11.90 9.88 6.76
C VAL A 41 -10.51 10.35 7.22
N PRO A 42 -10.41 11.34 8.12
CA PRO A 42 -9.13 11.76 8.68
C PRO A 42 -8.64 10.69 9.68
N MET A 43 -7.63 9.91 9.31
CA MET A 43 -7.08 8.80 10.10
C MET A 43 -5.60 8.98 10.43
N ARG A 44 -4.86 9.76 9.63
CA ARG A 44 -3.40 9.89 9.75
C ARG A 44 -2.96 10.38 11.12
N GLU A 45 -3.48 11.52 11.56
CA GLU A 45 -3.15 12.11 12.86
C GLU A 45 -3.67 11.23 14.00
N ALA A 46 -4.91 10.75 13.88
CA ALA A 46 -5.51 9.88 14.88
C ALA A 46 -4.66 8.63 15.15
N ILE A 47 -4.13 8.00 14.12
CA ILE A 47 -3.33 6.77 14.26
C ILE A 47 -1.87 7.07 14.63
N LEU A 48 -1.23 8.05 13.98
CA LEU A 48 0.22 8.27 14.09
C LEU A 48 0.64 9.25 15.19
N SER A 49 -0.27 10.15 15.58
CA SER A 49 -0.06 11.15 16.64
C SER A 49 -0.86 10.77 17.89
N ASP A 50 -2.18 10.60 17.75
CA ASP A 50 -3.06 10.34 18.91
C ASP A 50 -3.04 8.87 19.36
N ARG A 51 -2.45 8.00 18.54
CA ARG A 51 -2.27 6.57 18.79
C ARG A 51 -3.58 5.85 19.12
N ILE A 52 -4.66 6.14 18.39
CA ILE A 52 -5.91 5.40 18.54
C ILE A 52 -5.69 3.89 18.28
N GLY A 53 -6.39 3.07 19.05
CA GLY A 53 -6.37 1.62 18.88
C GLY A 53 -7.14 1.14 17.64
N GLN A 54 -6.99 -0.14 17.30
CA GLN A 54 -7.70 -0.72 16.16
C GLN A 54 -9.23 -0.61 16.27
N ASP A 55 -9.81 -0.88 17.45
CA ASP A 55 -11.26 -0.83 17.64
C ASP A 55 -11.81 0.58 17.46
N GLU A 56 -11.09 1.59 17.94
CA GLU A 56 -11.44 2.99 17.73
C GLU A 56 -11.30 3.39 16.25
N ALA A 57 -10.24 2.92 15.57
CA ALA A 57 -10.07 3.14 14.14
C ALA A 57 -11.22 2.54 13.32
N ILE A 58 -11.66 1.32 13.66
CA ILE A 58 -12.83 0.67 13.05
C ILE A 58 -14.09 1.48 13.35
N GLY A 59 -14.31 1.88 14.61
CA GLY A 59 -15.46 2.68 15.01
C GLY A 59 -15.55 4.01 14.27
N ARG A 60 -14.42 4.69 14.06
CA ARG A 60 -14.32 5.93 13.29
C ARG A 60 -14.65 5.71 11.82
N LEU A 61 -14.08 4.68 11.19
CA LEU A 61 -14.37 4.33 9.79
C LEU A 61 -15.85 3.97 9.59
N LEU A 62 -16.43 3.14 10.46
CA LEU A 62 -17.86 2.78 10.44
C LEU A 62 -18.76 3.99 10.66
N GLY A 63 -18.40 4.86 11.61
CA GLY A 63 -19.14 6.08 11.90
C GLY A 63 -19.21 7.00 10.67
N HIS A 64 -18.10 7.16 9.96
CA HIS A 64 -18.10 7.92 8.70
C HIS A 64 -18.83 7.19 7.58
N TYR A 65 -18.65 5.88 7.42
CA TYR A 65 -19.34 5.08 6.42
C TYR A 65 -20.86 5.26 6.52
N ARG A 66 -21.41 5.14 7.73
CA ARG A 66 -22.86 5.27 7.99
C ARG A 66 -23.33 6.72 7.92
N ARG A 67 -22.59 7.68 8.50
CA ARG A 67 -23.00 9.09 8.53
C ARG A 67 -23.13 9.70 7.12
N HIS A 68 -22.30 9.23 6.19
CA HIS A 68 -22.25 9.76 4.83
C HIS A 68 -22.90 8.84 3.80
N ASP A 69 -23.63 7.80 4.24
CA ASP A 69 -24.27 6.81 3.36
C ASP A 69 -23.29 6.25 2.30
N CYS A 70 -22.07 5.95 2.72
CA CYS A 70 -21.08 5.31 1.85
C CYS A 70 -21.56 3.91 1.48
N ASP A 71 -21.29 3.50 0.25
CA ASP A 71 -21.63 2.18 -0.28
C ASP A 71 -20.46 1.53 -1.05
N GLY A 72 -19.35 2.23 -1.21
CA GLY A 72 -18.08 1.71 -1.73
C GLY A 72 -16.93 1.95 -0.78
N ILE A 73 -15.87 1.15 -0.88
CA ILE A 73 -14.66 1.31 -0.06
C ILE A 73 -13.43 1.23 -0.96
N PHE A 74 -12.51 2.18 -0.80
CA PHE A 74 -11.14 2.06 -1.25
C PHE A 74 -10.20 2.31 -0.07
N LEU A 75 -9.41 1.30 0.32
CA LEU A 75 -8.47 1.42 1.44
C LEU A 75 -7.17 0.69 1.16
N SER A 76 -6.05 1.27 1.59
CA SER A 76 -4.77 0.55 1.66
C SER A 76 -4.82 -0.59 2.69
N ALA A 77 -4.36 -1.79 2.32
CA ALA A 77 -4.09 -2.85 3.30
C ALA A 77 -2.92 -2.47 4.22
N VAL A 78 -1.88 -1.85 3.65
CA VAL A 78 -0.80 -1.18 4.36
C VAL A 78 -0.58 0.17 3.70
N THR A 79 -0.68 1.26 4.45
CA THR A 79 -0.47 2.61 3.90
C THR A 79 1.00 2.81 3.53
N PHE A 80 1.30 3.81 2.69
CA PHE A 80 2.70 4.16 2.40
C PHE A 80 3.50 4.58 3.63
N GLN A 81 2.82 4.98 4.71
CA GLN A 81 3.41 5.29 6.01
C GLN A 81 3.61 4.09 6.94
N GLY A 82 3.15 2.89 6.55
CA GLY A 82 3.37 1.67 7.33
C GLY A 82 2.26 1.27 8.27
N VAL A 83 1.07 1.87 8.15
CA VAL A 83 -0.10 1.50 8.96
C VAL A 83 -0.86 0.36 8.27
N GLN A 84 -1.04 -0.76 8.95
CA GLN A 84 -1.98 -1.81 8.53
C GLN A 84 -3.41 -1.38 8.88
N LEU A 85 -4.20 -0.97 7.87
CA LEU A 85 -5.59 -0.60 8.12
C LEU A 85 -6.45 -1.85 8.37
N PRO A 86 -7.44 -1.78 9.28
CA PRO A 86 -8.27 -2.93 9.65
C PRO A 86 -9.37 -3.23 8.62
N VAL A 87 -9.04 -3.26 7.32
CA VAL A 87 -10.02 -3.36 6.22
C VAL A 87 -10.88 -4.62 6.32
N ARG A 88 -10.25 -5.76 6.62
CA ARG A 88 -10.95 -7.04 6.77
C ARG A 88 -11.94 -7.01 7.92
N GLN A 89 -11.53 -6.50 9.08
CA GLN A 89 -12.38 -6.37 10.25
C GLN A 89 -13.52 -5.38 9.99
N LEU A 90 -13.24 -4.23 9.35
CA LEU A 90 -14.24 -3.25 8.95
C LEU A 90 -15.35 -3.87 8.08
N VAL A 91 -14.99 -4.56 7.00
CA VAL A 91 -15.96 -5.17 6.09
C VAL A 91 -16.76 -6.27 6.79
N ARG A 92 -16.13 -7.05 7.68
CA ARG A 92 -16.83 -8.04 8.51
C ARG A 92 -17.83 -7.40 9.45
N THR A 93 -17.49 -6.28 10.07
CA THR A 93 -18.37 -5.59 11.02
C THR A 93 -19.58 -4.95 10.34
N LEU A 94 -19.46 -4.51 9.08
CA LEU A 94 -20.61 -4.06 8.27
C LEU A 94 -21.61 -5.21 7.99
N GLY A 95 -21.12 -6.45 7.89
CA GLY A 95 -21.94 -7.64 7.65
C GLY A 95 -22.76 -7.57 6.36
N ASP A 96 -23.75 -8.46 6.21
CA ASP A 96 -24.53 -8.55 4.98
C ASP A 96 -25.51 -7.38 4.78
N ARG A 97 -25.99 -6.76 5.87
CA ARG A 97 -27.00 -5.70 5.82
C ARG A 97 -26.44 -4.37 5.33
N GLU A 98 -25.19 -4.06 5.67
CA GLU A 98 -24.51 -2.82 5.30
C GLU A 98 -23.33 -3.10 4.35
N ARG A 99 -23.35 -4.26 3.67
CA ARG A 99 -22.26 -4.72 2.83
C ARG A 99 -21.94 -3.68 1.74
N PRO A 100 -20.68 -3.25 1.61
CA PRO A 100 -20.28 -2.38 0.51
C PRO A 100 -20.55 -3.05 -0.84
N ARG A 101 -21.06 -2.27 -1.79
CA ARG A 101 -21.33 -2.72 -3.17
C ARG A 101 -20.08 -3.11 -3.91
N PHE A 102 -18.96 -2.46 -3.59
CA PHE A 102 -17.65 -2.80 -4.14
C PHE A 102 -16.53 -2.34 -3.20
N VAL A 103 -15.57 -3.22 -2.95
CA VAL A 103 -14.41 -2.96 -2.08
C VAL A 103 -13.12 -3.16 -2.88
N VAL A 104 -12.35 -2.08 -3.01
CA VAL A 104 -11.01 -2.09 -3.60
C VAL A 104 -9.98 -1.95 -2.49
N VAL A 105 -8.97 -2.81 -2.50
CA VAL A 105 -7.86 -2.77 -1.55
C VAL A 105 -6.56 -2.46 -2.26
N ASP A 106 -5.86 -1.41 -1.82
CA ASP A 106 -4.49 -1.14 -2.24
C ASP A 106 -3.50 -1.99 -1.43
N ALA A 107 -2.89 -2.96 -2.08
CA ALA A 107 -1.87 -3.85 -1.54
C ALA A 107 -0.46 -3.50 -2.04
N ALA A 108 -0.21 -2.29 -2.53
CA ALA A 108 1.12 -1.87 -3.01
C ALA A 108 2.20 -1.98 -1.93
N GLN A 109 1.87 -1.76 -0.65
CA GLN A 109 2.78 -2.01 0.48
C GLN A 109 2.49 -3.30 1.21
N ALA A 110 1.55 -4.13 0.76
CA ALA A 110 1.08 -5.30 1.48
C ALA A 110 1.46 -6.62 0.79
N LEU A 111 1.53 -6.66 -0.54
CA LEU A 111 1.85 -7.87 -1.32
C LEU A 111 3.25 -8.38 -0.97
N ASN A 112 3.33 -9.57 -0.38
CA ASN A 112 4.55 -10.16 0.20
C ASN A 112 5.17 -9.39 1.38
N HIS A 113 4.43 -8.45 1.99
CA HIS A 113 4.80 -7.79 3.24
C HIS A 113 4.02 -8.35 4.43
N ILE A 114 2.71 -8.51 4.28
CA ILE A 114 1.82 -9.04 5.32
C ILE A 114 0.99 -10.21 4.78
N PRO A 115 0.50 -11.12 5.64
CA PRO A 115 -0.51 -12.10 5.23
C PRO A 115 -1.83 -11.39 4.90
N LEU A 116 -2.19 -11.33 3.60
CA LEU A 116 -3.38 -10.61 3.14
C LEU A 116 -4.72 -11.32 3.41
N GLY A 117 -4.72 -12.65 3.58
CA GLY A 117 -5.94 -13.41 3.86
C GLY A 117 -7.02 -13.33 2.78
N LEU A 118 -6.65 -13.24 1.50
CA LEU A 118 -7.61 -13.01 0.41
C LEU A 118 -8.66 -14.11 0.25
N GLY A 119 -8.39 -15.33 0.73
CA GLY A 119 -9.37 -16.43 0.76
C GLY A 119 -10.55 -16.18 1.71
N GLU A 120 -10.52 -15.12 2.52
CA GLU A 120 -11.64 -14.70 3.38
C GLU A 120 -12.63 -13.78 2.63
N GLU A 121 -12.43 -13.51 1.34
CA GLU A 121 -13.34 -12.80 0.41
C GLU A 121 -13.84 -11.42 0.87
N TYR A 122 -13.11 -10.73 1.76
CA TYR A 122 -13.50 -9.44 2.32
C TYR A 122 -13.38 -8.25 1.34
N CYS A 123 -12.84 -8.46 0.15
CA CYS A 123 -12.73 -7.43 -0.89
C CYS A 123 -13.13 -7.98 -2.26
N ASP A 124 -13.41 -7.09 -3.20
CA ASP A 124 -13.77 -7.45 -4.58
C ASP A 124 -12.53 -7.43 -5.48
N LEU A 125 -11.68 -6.42 -5.29
CA LEU A 125 -10.48 -6.20 -6.08
C LEU A 125 -9.30 -5.81 -5.20
N VAL A 126 -8.16 -6.44 -5.42
CA VAL A 126 -6.88 -6.03 -4.83
C VAL A 126 -5.97 -5.49 -5.93
N LEU A 127 -5.35 -4.34 -5.70
CA LEU A 127 -4.36 -3.74 -6.59
C LEU A 127 -2.98 -3.78 -5.95
N ALA A 128 -1.95 -4.16 -6.68
CA ALA A 128 -0.58 -4.21 -6.14
C ALA A 128 0.47 -3.94 -7.23
N GLY A 129 1.70 -3.70 -6.79
CA GLY A 129 2.88 -3.73 -7.65
C GLY A 129 3.85 -4.80 -7.20
N CYS A 130 4.55 -5.44 -8.13
CA CYS A 130 5.51 -6.51 -7.82
C CYS A 130 6.89 -5.99 -7.35
N HIS A 131 7.20 -4.71 -7.56
CA HIS A 131 8.56 -4.17 -7.43
C HIS A 131 8.95 -3.67 -6.05
N LYS A 132 8.09 -3.87 -5.06
CA LYS A 132 8.34 -3.50 -3.67
C LYS A 132 8.69 -4.74 -2.86
N TRP A 133 7.75 -5.19 -2.03
CA TRP A 133 7.94 -6.28 -1.10
C TRP A 133 7.99 -7.67 -1.77
N LEU A 134 7.35 -7.83 -2.94
CA LEU A 134 7.52 -9.04 -3.74
C LEU A 134 8.94 -9.14 -4.34
N ARG A 135 9.60 -7.99 -4.53
CA ARG A 135 10.99 -7.85 -5.01
C ARG A 135 11.19 -8.32 -6.46
N ALA A 136 10.18 -8.12 -7.30
CA ALA A 136 10.35 -8.21 -8.74
C ALA A 136 11.05 -6.93 -9.22
N TYR A 137 12.28 -7.05 -9.70
CA TYR A 137 13.10 -5.89 -10.04
C TYR A 137 12.41 -4.87 -10.97
N GLN A 138 11.66 -5.35 -11.96
CA GLN A 138 10.91 -4.51 -12.90
C GLN A 138 9.49 -4.21 -12.41
N THR A 139 8.94 -3.08 -12.85
CA THR A 139 7.57 -2.68 -12.51
C THR A 139 6.52 -3.46 -13.30
N LEU A 140 5.63 -4.17 -12.60
CA LEU A 140 4.39 -4.72 -13.13
C LEU A 140 3.26 -4.42 -12.13
N GLY A 141 2.15 -3.87 -12.64
CA GLY A 141 0.90 -3.74 -11.90
C GLY A 141 0.16 -5.07 -11.88
N LEU A 142 -0.40 -5.43 -10.74
CA LEU A 142 -1.17 -6.66 -10.53
C LEU A 142 -2.56 -6.30 -10.01
N ALA A 143 -3.57 -7.00 -10.50
CA ALA A 143 -4.93 -6.91 -10.00
C ALA A 143 -5.47 -8.31 -9.74
N PHE A 144 -6.09 -8.52 -8.58
CA PHE A 144 -6.71 -9.80 -8.22
C PHE A 144 -8.19 -9.57 -7.98
N CYS A 145 -9.04 -10.25 -8.75
CA CYS A 145 -10.47 -10.32 -8.46
C CYS A 145 -10.66 -11.36 -7.35
N CYS A 146 -11.02 -10.91 -6.15
CA CYS A 146 -11.13 -11.78 -4.98
C CYS A 146 -12.51 -12.42 -4.84
N ARG A 147 -13.49 -11.94 -5.60
CA ARG A 147 -14.84 -12.50 -5.68
C ARG A 147 -15.24 -12.65 -7.14
N ARG A 148 -15.89 -13.76 -7.51
CA ARG A 148 -16.33 -14.03 -8.89
C ARG A 148 -17.15 -12.90 -9.52
N PRO A 149 -18.11 -12.26 -8.82
CA PRO A 149 -18.84 -11.13 -9.39
C PRO A 149 -17.97 -9.93 -9.77
N ALA A 150 -16.80 -9.76 -9.14
CA ALA A 150 -15.90 -8.66 -9.43
C ALA A 150 -15.21 -8.79 -10.79
N GLU A 151 -14.95 -10.02 -11.26
CA GLU A 151 -14.32 -10.27 -12.56
C GLU A 151 -15.09 -9.62 -13.70
N ARG A 152 -16.42 -9.80 -13.73
CA ARG A 152 -17.29 -9.21 -14.74
C ARG A 152 -17.24 -7.68 -14.69
N VAL A 153 -17.33 -7.08 -13.51
CA VAL A 153 -17.30 -5.61 -13.34
C VAL A 153 -15.96 -5.05 -13.81
N VAL A 154 -14.86 -5.72 -13.48
CA VAL A 154 -13.51 -5.33 -13.90
C VAL A 154 -13.34 -5.47 -15.41
N ALA A 155 -13.77 -6.59 -15.99
CA ALA A 155 -13.71 -6.82 -17.43
C ALA A 155 -14.52 -5.77 -18.22
N GLU A 156 -15.73 -5.46 -17.77
CA GLU A 156 -16.56 -4.40 -18.37
C GLU A 156 -15.90 -3.02 -18.26
N ALA A 157 -15.23 -2.72 -17.14
CA ALA A 157 -14.48 -1.47 -16.99
C ALA A 157 -13.25 -1.42 -17.90
N CYS A 158 -12.51 -2.52 -18.04
CA CYS A 158 -11.37 -2.63 -18.97
C CYS A 158 -11.81 -2.45 -20.43
N ALA A 159 -12.88 -3.14 -20.85
CA ALA A 159 -13.41 -3.05 -22.20
C ALA A 159 -13.85 -1.63 -22.55
N GLU A 160 -14.56 -0.94 -21.64
CA GLU A 160 -14.98 0.45 -21.81
C GLU A 160 -13.77 1.40 -21.93
N MET A 161 -12.76 1.25 -21.04
CA MET A 161 -11.58 2.12 -21.11
C MET A 161 -10.78 1.89 -22.39
N ARG A 162 -10.68 0.63 -22.86
CA ARG A 162 -10.02 0.30 -24.14
C ARG A 162 -10.74 0.92 -25.33
N SER A 163 -12.07 0.79 -25.40
CA SER A 163 -12.84 1.35 -26.53
C SER A 163 -12.78 2.88 -26.61
N ARG A 164 -12.44 3.55 -25.50
CA ARG A 164 -12.23 5.00 -25.42
C ARG A 164 -10.76 5.44 -25.56
N GLY A 165 -9.83 4.51 -25.72
CA GLY A 165 -8.39 4.82 -25.73
C GLY A 165 -7.84 5.33 -24.39
N GLU A 166 -8.55 5.08 -23.28
CA GLU A 166 -8.18 5.50 -21.93
C GLU A 166 -7.30 4.47 -21.20
N LEU A 167 -7.11 3.28 -21.80
CA LEU A 167 -6.26 2.21 -21.29
C LEU A 167 -5.17 1.90 -22.31
N ASP A 168 -4.11 2.69 -22.27
CA ASP A 168 -2.89 2.50 -23.06
C ASP A 168 -1.87 1.69 -22.26
N ASP A 169 -1.98 0.36 -22.35
CA ASP A 169 -1.08 -0.60 -21.72
C ASP A 169 -0.73 -1.71 -22.73
N PRO A 170 0.41 -1.57 -23.44
CA PRO A 170 0.83 -2.54 -24.47
C PRO A 170 1.01 -3.96 -23.93
N LEU A 171 1.44 -4.10 -22.67
CA LEU A 171 1.62 -5.41 -22.05
C LEU A 171 0.27 -6.07 -21.78
N LEU A 172 -0.69 -5.32 -21.23
CA LEU A 172 -2.04 -5.82 -21.03
C LEU A 172 -2.72 -6.19 -22.36
N ALA A 173 -2.58 -5.35 -23.40
CA ALA A 173 -3.11 -5.62 -24.73
C ALA A 173 -2.53 -6.91 -25.32
N PHE A 174 -1.21 -7.07 -25.26
CA PHE A 174 -0.51 -8.26 -25.73
C PHE A 174 -0.94 -9.53 -24.96
N THR A 175 -1.02 -9.48 -23.63
CA THR A 175 -1.48 -10.64 -22.84
C THR A 175 -2.93 -10.99 -23.14
N HIS A 176 -3.79 -10.00 -23.40
CA HIS A 176 -5.17 -10.25 -23.77
C HIS A 176 -5.28 -10.97 -25.12
N GLN A 177 -4.52 -10.53 -26.13
CA GLN A 177 -4.48 -11.17 -27.44
C GLN A 177 -4.07 -12.65 -27.36
N LEU A 178 -3.08 -12.97 -26.50
CA LEU A 178 -2.65 -14.35 -26.25
C LEU A 178 -3.73 -15.21 -25.57
N GLU A 179 -4.58 -14.63 -24.73
CA GLU A 179 -5.64 -15.35 -24.02
C GLU A 179 -6.90 -15.55 -24.86
N THR A 180 -7.17 -14.65 -25.81
CA THR A 180 -8.39 -14.66 -26.63
C THR A 180 -8.18 -15.11 -28.07
N ASP A 181 -6.97 -15.52 -28.45
CA ASP A 181 -6.57 -15.84 -29.83
C ASP A 181 -6.95 -14.75 -30.84
N SER A 182 -6.99 -13.48 -30.41
CA SER A 182 -7.35 -12.36 -31.29
C SER A 182 -6.10 -11.85 -32.00
N THR A 183 -6.11 -11.84 -33.33
CA THR A 183 -5.00 -11.36 -34.15
C THR A 183 -5.24 -9.93 -34.63
N ASP A 184 -4.64 -8.95 -33.94
CA ASP A 184 -4.50 -7.62 -34.55
C ASP A 184 -3.44 -7.67 -35.64
N SER A 185 -3.66 -6.97 -36.75
CA SER A 185 -2.78 -7.00 -37.93
C SER A 185 -1.39 -6.40 -37.68
N TYR A 186 -1.22 -5.67 -36.57
CA TYR A 186 0.02 -5.02 -36.17
C TYR A 186 0.23 -5.21 -34.66
N SER A 187 1.40 -5.73 -34.26
CA SER A 187 1.81 -5.78 -32.86
C SER A 187 3.05 -4.90 -32.65
N GLU A 188 3.12 -4.23 -31.50
CA GLU A 188 4.29 -3.47 -31.10
C GLU A 188 5.32 -4.38 -30.40
N THR A 189 6.57 -3.92 -30.29
CA THR A 189 7.56 -4.59 -29.46
C THR A 189 7.23 -4.35 -27.99
N VAL A 190 6.66 -5.35 -27.33
CA VAL A 190 6.27 -5.28 -25.92
C VAL A 190 7.40 -5.75 -25.00
N ASN A 191 7.69 -4.97 -23.95
CA ASN A 191 8.65 -5.39 -22.93
C ASN A 191 8.06 -6.47 -22.01
N LEU A 192 8.48 -7.72 -22.21
CA LEU A 192 8.04 -8.88 -21.42
C LEU A 192 8.86 -9.11 -20.13
N ALA A 193 9.97 -8.38 -19.94
CA ALA A 193 10.85 -8.55 -18.76
C ALA A 193 10.12 -8.43 -17.40
N PRO A 194 9.10 -7.55 -17.23
CA PRO A 194 8.32 -7.50 -16.00
C PRO A 194 7.59 -8.81 -15.66
N LEU A 195 7.10 -9.56 -16.66
CA LEU A 195 6.45 -10.86 -16.45
C LEU A 195 7.45 -11.89 -15.90
N PHE A 196 8.65 -11.97 -16.51
CA PHE A 196 9.68 -12.92 -16.09
C PHE A 196 10.24 -12.61 -14.70
N THR A 197 10.52 -11.34 -14.41
CA THR A 197 11.03 -10.94 -13.08
C THR A 197 9.97 -11.10 -11.99
N ALA A 198 8.70 -10.84 -12.29
CA ALA A 198 7.59 -11.12 -11.38
C ALA A 198 7.45 -12.63 -11.11
N ALA A 199 7.48 -13.47 -12.14
CA ALA A 199 7.42 -14.92 -11.98
C ALA A 199 8.58 -15.47 -11.14
N ALA A 200 9.80 -14.99 -11.37
CA ALA A 200 10.97 -15.36 -10.55
C ALA A 200 10.81 -14.92 -9.09
N ALA A 201 10.31 -13.72 -8.85
CA ALA A 201 10.05 -13.19 -7.51
C ALA A 201 8.99 -14.01 -6.76
N VAL A 202 7.90 -14.41 -7.44
CA VAL A 202 6.87 -15.30 -6.89
C VAL A 202 7.44 -16.67 -6.56
N ARG A 203 8.24 -17.28 -7.46
CA ARG A 203 8.90 -18.56 -7.17
C ARG A 203 9.80 -18.48 -5.94
N ARG A 204 10.60 -17.41 -5.80
CA ARG A 204 11.43 -17.16 -4.62
C ARG A 204 10.58 -17.02 -3.35
N MET A 205 9.47 -16.30 -3.42
CA MET A 205 8.54 -16.13 -2.30
C MET A 205 7.96 -17.48 -1.86
N LEU A 206 7.45 -18.28 -2.80
CA LEU A 206 6.85 -19.60 -2.53
C LEU A 206 7.88 -20.61 -2.01
N ALA A 207 9.14 -20.48 -2.41
CA ALA A 207 10.25 -21.31 -1.94
C ALA A 207 10.84 -20.85 -0.60
N SER A 208 10.38 -19.73 -0.01
CA SER A 208 10.87 -19.28 1.28
C SER A 208 10.51 -20.31 2.36
N PRO A 209 11.49 -20.80 3.16
CA PRO A 209 11.21 -21.74 4.24
C PRO A 209 10.53 -21.08 5.44
N ARG A 210 10.52 -19.74 5.50
CA ARG A 210 9.92 -18.98 6.60
C ARG A 210 8.51 -18.55 6.26
N PRO A 211 7.51 -18.86 7.10
CA PRO A 211 6.18 -18.29 6.99
C PRO A 211 6.22 -16.77 6.93
N LYS A 212 5.40 -16.17 6.07
CA LYS A 212 5.31 -14.69 5.93
C LYS A 212 5.03 -13.97 7.25
N ARG A 213 4.31 -14.63 8.17
CA ARG A 213 4.05 -14.11 9.52
C ARG A 213 5.33 -13.97 10.35
N GLU A 214 6.25 -14.92 10.26
CA GLU A 214 7.53 -14.86 10.97
C GLU A 214 8.43 -13.76 10.40
N GLU A 215 8.46 -13.62 9.07
CA GLU A 215 9.15 -12.52 8.40
C GLU A 215 8.63 -11.16 8.87
N LEU A 216 7.31 -10.98 8.95
CA LEU A 216 6.70 -9.75 9.47
C LEU A 216 7.07 -9.49 10.95
N LEU A 217 7.02 -10.53 11.80
CA LEU A 217 7.41 -10.40 13.21
C LEU A 217 8.88 -9.99 13.36
N ALA A 218 9.78 -10.50 12.51
CA ALA A 218 11.17 -10.08 12.50
C ALA A 218 11.33 -8.59 12.10
N GLN A 219 10.54 -8.12 11.13
CA GLN A 219 10.53 -6.71 10.74
C GLN A 219 10.01 -5.81 11.86
N MET A 220 8.95 -6.22 12.55
CA MET A 220 8.40 -5.49 13.70
C MET A 220 9.40 -5.45 14.85
N ALA A 221 10.08 -6.56 15.15
CA ALA A 221 11.12 -6.61 16.17
C ALA A 221 12.32 -5.70 15.82
N ASN A 222 12.69 -5.61 14.53
CA ASN A 222 13.67 -4.64 14.07
C ASN A 222 13.18 -3.19 14.25
N ALA A 223 11.88 -2.94 14.06
CA ALA A 223 11.27 -1.63 14.25
C ALA A 223 11.30 -1.24 15.73
N ASP A 224 11.02 -2.18 16.62
CA ASP A 224 11.08 -1.99 18.07
C ASP A 224 12.50 -1.60 18.50
N ARG A 225 13.51 -2.37 18.10
CA ARG A 225 14.91 -2.07 18.41
C ARG A 225 15.35 -0.68 17.92
N LEU A 226 14.93 -0.28 16.72
CA LEU A 226 15.28 1.02 16.17
C LEU A 226 14.49 2.15 16.84
N ALA A 227 13.22 1.91 17.19
CA ALA A 227 12.39 2.87 17.92
C ALA A 227 12.92 3.12 19.34
N ASP A 228 13.38 2.06 20.02
CA ASP A 228 13.95 2.17 21.38
C ASP A 228 15.26 2.96 21.38
N ALA A 229 16.08 2.82 20.34
CA ALA A 229 17.34 3.54 20.20
C ALA A 229 17.17 4.98 19.69
N ALA A 230 16.10 5.28 18.94
CA ALA A 230 15.92 6.56 18.24
C ALA A 230 16.00 7.81 19.16
N PRO A 231 15.38 7.85 20.36
CA PRO A 231 15.40 9.03 21.23
C PRO A 231 16.81 9.52 21.58
N GLU A 232 17.76 8.61 21.78
CA GLU A 232 19.17 8.93 22.07
C GLU A 232 19.94 9.44 20.86
N THR A 233 19.31 9.43 19.69
CA THR A 233 19.93 9.80 18.42
C THR A 233 19.35 11.07 17.82
N GLY A 234 18.46 11.79 18.51
CA GLY A 234 17.82 13.00 17.98
C GLY A 234 16.64 12.72 17.06
N TRP A 235 16.13 11.49 17.05
CA TRP A 235 14.97 11.06 16.27
C TRP A 235 13.85 10.58 17.20
N GLN A 236 12.61 10.80 16.79
CA GLN A 236 11.42 10.32 17.48
C GLN A 236 10.66 9.31 16.61
N PRO A 237 10.41 8.09 17.10
CA PRO A 237 9.61 7.13 16.35
C PRO A 237 8.15 7.60 16.22
N SER A 238 7.56 7.33 15.06
CA SER A 238 6.13 7.47 14.81
C SER A 238 5.65 6.18 14.16
N ARG A 239 4.79 5.44 14.87
CA ARG A 239 4.24 4.17 14.44
C ARG A 239 2.89 3.95 15.09
N PRO A 240 1.99 3.20 14.45
CA PRO A 240 0.69 2.86 15.04
C PRO A 240 0.83 1.87 16.19
N ASP A 241 -0.26 1.68 16.93
CA ASP A 241 -0.37 0.65 17.97
C ASP A 241 -0.58 -0.74 17.34
N ALA A 242 -0.20 -1.79 18.07
CA ALA A 242 -0.55 -3.14 17.67
C ALA A 242 -2.08 -3.29 17.66
N PRO A 243 -2.68 -4.03 16.70
CA PRO A 243 -2.03 -4.82 15.64
C PRO A 243 -1.83 -4.05 14.31
N MET A 244 -1.97 -2.72 14.27
CA MET A 244 -1.88 -1.92 13.05
C MET A 244 -0.44 -1.66 12.57
N GLN A 245 0.57 -2.27 13.19
CA GLN A 245 1.99 -2.10 12.89
C GLN A 245 2.43 -2.97 11.72
N SER A 246 3.32 -2.47 10.86
CA SER A 246 3.94 -3.25 9.78
C SER A 246 5.47 -3.27 9.90
N GLY A 247 6.17 -3.83 8.91
CA GLY A 247 7.64 -3.76 8.79
C GLY A 247 8.19 -2.40 8.34
N ILE A 248 7.39 -1.33 8.46
CA ILE A 248 7.79 0.04 8.15
C ILE A 248 7.79 0.86 9.44
N LEU A 249 8.87 1.60 9.68
CA LEU A 249 9.00 2.56 10.78
C LEU A 249 9.17 3.97 10.23
N LEU A 250 8.45 4.94 10.81
CA LEU A 250 8.74 6.35 10.60
C LEU A 250 9.56 6.91 11.75
N LEU A 251 10.54 7.76 11.42
CA LEU A 251 11.37 8.49 12.36
C LEU A 251 11.31 9.98 12.03
N ARG A 252 10.88 10.80 12.99
CA ARG A 252 10.81 12.26 12.86
C ARG A 252 12.03 12.89 13.51
N PRO A 253 12.66 13.91 12.91
CA PRO A 253 13.79 14.57 13.54
C PRO A 253 13.33 15.50 14.66
N ASN A 254 14.08 15.50 15.76
CA ASN A 254 13.85 16.43 16.88
C ASN A 254 14.43 17.82 16.60
N HIS A 255 15.51 17.89 15.80
CA HIS A 255 16.22 19.14 15.51
C HIS A 255 15.47 19.99 14.46
N PRO A 256 15.29 21.31 14.68
CA PRO A 256 14.66 22.20 13.71
C PRO A 256 15.36 22.22 12.35
N ASP A 257 16.69 22.25 12.33
CA ASP A 257 17.46 22.29 11.07
C ASP A 257 17.22 21.06 10.20
N THR A 258 17.11 19.89 10.82
CA THR A 258 16.84 18.63 10.11
C THR A 258 15.38 18.56 9.65
N ARG A 259 14.44 19.17 10.37
CA ARG A 259 13.06 19.34 9.88
C ARG A 259 12.99 20.29 8.68
N ALA A 260 13.82 21.33 8.66
CA ALA A 260 13.85 22.33 7.60
C ALA A 260 14.68 21.90 6.37
N ALA A 261 15.55 20.90 6.52
CA ALA A 261 16.39 20.41 5.44
C ALA A 261 15.56 19.71 4.33
N LEU A 262 16.00 19.90 3.09
CA LEU A 262 15.39 19.22 1.93
C LEU A 262 15.56 17.70 2.05
N PRO A 263 14.55 16.89 1.66
CA PRO A 263 14.60 15.43 1.77
C PRO A 263 15.84 14.78 1.13
N ASP A 264 16.31 15.31 0.00
CA ASP A 264 17.47 14.79 -0.72
C ASP A 264 18.79 15.00 0.04
N VAL A 265 18.91 16.10 0.80
CA VAL A 265 20.09 16.38 1.63
C VAL A 265 20.21 15.35 2.74
N ILE A 266 19.10 15.06 3.43
CA ILE A 266 19.07 14.05 4.49
C ILE A 266 19.36 12.68 3.88
N ARG A 267 18.75 12.34 2.75
CA ARG A 267 18.98 11.06 2.05
C ARG A 267 20.45 10.87 1.70
N GLU A 268 21.13 11.91 1.22
CA GLU A 268 22.55 11.83 0.88
C GLU A 268 23.44 11.63 2.11
N ARG A 269 23.12 12.25 3.27
CA ARG A 269 23.85 12.00 4.53
C ARG A 269 23.76 10.54 4.98
N PHE A 270 22.57 9.94 4.90
CA PHE A 270 22.40 8.52 5.20
C PHE A 270 23.09 7.63 4.17
N ARG A 271 23.03 8.00 2.88
CA ARG A 271 23.72 7.27 1.80
C ARG A 271 25.23 7.27 1.99
N ALA A 272 25.82 8.40 2.39
CA ALA A 272 27.24 8.51 2.74
C ALA A 272 27.63 7.62 3.93
N SER A 273 26.65 7.24 4.77
CA SER A 273 26.79 6.26 5.85
C SER A 273 26.44 4.83 5.41
N GLY A 274 26.23 4.58 4.12
CA GLY A 274 25.90 3.25 3.57
C GLY A 274 24.44 2.82 3.77
N ILE A 275 23.53 3.74 4.12
CA ILE A 275 22.13 3.44 4.41
C ILE A 275 21.23 4.04 3.33
N ALA A 276 20.42 3.19 2.70
CA ALA A 276 19.38 3.62 1.79
C ALA A 276 18.03 3.68 2.51
N LEU A 277 17.37 4.84 2.45
CA LEU A 277 16.06 5.08 3.06
C LEU A 277 15.26 6.11 2.25
N THR A 278 13.96 6.20 2.56
CA THR A 278 13.10 7.25 2.00
C THR A 278 13.00 8.39 3.01
N VAL A 279 13.02 9.64 2.51
CA VAL A 279 12.81 10.84 3.31
C VAL A 279 11.62 11.59 2.72
N TYR A 280 10.69 12.00 3.59
CA TYR A 280 9.56 12.85 3.26
C TYR A 280 9.83 14.29 3.68
N GLU A 281 8.95 15.20 3.24
CA GLU A 281 8.92 16.57 3.72
C GLU A 281 8.89 16.64 5.26
N GLY A 282 9.48 17.71 5.81
CA GLY A 282 9.68 17.86 7.26
C GLY A 282 10.75 16.93 7.83
N GLY A 283 11.59 16.35 6.96
CA GLY A 283 12.72 15.49 7.33
C GLY A 283 12.34 14.10 7.88
N THR A 284 11.08 13.70 7.77
CA THR A 284 10.63 12.39 8.28
C THR A 284 11.23 11.27 7.45
N ILE A 285 11.96 10.38 8.11
CA ILE A 285 12.51 9.18 7.51
C ILE A 285 11.48 8.06 7.53
N ARG A 286 11.39 7.31 6.44
CA ARG A 286 10.69 6.03 6.36
C ARG A 286 11.71 4.91 6.16
N ALA A 287 11.82 4.03 7.14
CA ALA A 287 12.62 2.82 7.10
C ALA A 287 11.73 1.62 6.76
N SER A 288 12.02 0.92 5.67
CA SER A 288 11.41 -0.38 5.34
C SER A 288 12.37 -1.48 5.77
N LEU A 289 12.00 -2.24 6.80
CA LEU A 289 12.94 -3.05 7.56
C LEU A 289 13.11 -4.45 6.96
N PRO A 290 14.30 -5.06 7.13
CA PRO A 290 14.58 -6.38 6.58
C PRO A 290 13.73 -7.46 7.25
N ASP A 291 13.38 -8.49 6.48
CA ASP A 291 12.60 -9.66 6.91
C ASP A 291 13.37 -10.63 7.83
N ARG A 292 14.58 -10.27 8.25
CA ARG A 292 15.42 -10.99 9.19
C ARG A 292 15.88 -10.03 10.29
N GLY A 293 16.19 -10.57 11.46
CA GLY A 293 16.78 -9.76 12.52
C GLY A 293 18.06 -9.06 12.06
N PHE A 294 18.27 -7.83 12.54
CA PHE A 294 19.54 -7.15 12.37
C PHE A 294 20.68 -7.95 12.99
N ALA A 295 21.78 -8.08 12.25
CA ALA A 295 23.07 -8.41 12.85
C ALA A 295 23.55 -7.23 13.71
N ALA A 296 24.36 -7.50 14.74
CA ALA A 296 24.86 -6.46 15.65
C ALA A 296 25.51 -5.27 14.90
N LYS A 297 26.38 -5.56 13.93
CA LYS A 297 27.04 -4.55 13.10
C LYS A 297 26.07 -3.69 12.28
N GLU A 298 24.93 -4.24 11.86
CA GLU A 298 23.92 -3.48 11.10
C GLU A 298 23.18 -2.50 12.02
N LEU A 299 22.88 -2.92 13.25
CA LEU A 299 22.25 -2.06 14.25
C LEU A 299 23.19 -0.93 14.66
N ASP A 300 24.46 -1.24 14.92
CA ASP A 300 25.48 -0.24 15.28
C ASP A 300 25.66 0.81 14.16
N LEU A 301 25.66 0.36 12.90
CA LEU A 301 25.73 1.25 11.74
C LEU A 301 24.52 2.18 11.68
N LEU A 302 23.31 1.64 11.85
CA LEU A 302 22.07 2.43 11.85
C LEU A 302 22.04 3.47 12.98
N GLN A 303 22.38 3.07 14.20
CA GLN A 303 22.43 3.98 15.35
C GLN A 303 23.47 5.09 15.16
N THR A 304 24.66 4.74 14.66
CA THR A 304 25.72 5.72 14.36
C THR A 304 25.28 6.71 13.30
N ALA A 305 24.63 6.23 12.23
CA ALA A 305 24.13 7.09 11.17
C ALA A 305 23.01 8.01 11.65
N LEU A 306 22.07 7.51 12.45
CA LEU A 306 21.01 8.33 13.05
C LEU A 306 21.59 9.49 13.86
N ARG A 307 22.59 9.23 14.72
CA ARG A 307 23.26 10.29 15.51
C ARG A 307 23.95 11.34 14.63
N ARG A 308 24.58 10.91 13.53
CA ARG A 308 25.30 11.82 12.62
C ARG A 308 24.38 12.64 11.73
N CYS A 309 23.19 12.13 11.44
CA CYS A 309 22.27 12.74 10.48
C CYS A 309 21.10 13.48 11.15
N ALA A 310 21.04 13.49 12.48
CA ALA A 310 20.04 14.18 13.29
C ALA A 310 20.09 15.70 13.17
#